data_AF-A0A7S0AWD1-F1
#
_entry.id   AF-A0A7S0AWD1-F1
#
_cell.length_a   1.000
_cell.length_b   1.000
_cell.length_c   1.000
_cell.angle_alpha   90.00
_cell.angle_beta   90.00
_cell.angle_gamma   90.00
#
_symmetry.space_group_name_H-M   'P 1'
#
loop_
_entity.id
_entity.type
_entity.pdbx_description
1 polymer ?
#
loop_
_entity_poly.entity_id
_entity_poly.type
_entity_poly.pdbx_seq_one_letter_code
_entity_poly.pdbx_strand_id
1 'polypeptide(L)'
;SLGAVGPPIISRIFQFLSDGMIHYNHARKIMFIPFPFPHAQLTAVFTATLVFVVPLLMTEFTGLIWLGCLLTFLTVTCLFGLHEVAKELENPFRNIPNDIPLCTFLAQFNESLITILSGYHPDHYWDAEKFRRSYESQLSMVKEAPADMETNYPRNLSGAGSGTDQEKAVTPPPPTRRNNGGDSAIQRPQSTAADKKAQSTSMSLPELQQMIQEQALEIEHLKREMGEKKAL
;
A
#
# COMPACT_ATOMS: atom_id res chain seq x y z
N SER A 1 26.89 2.47 -21.78
CA SER A 1 25.85 2.48 -22.81
C SER A 1 24.70 1.59 -22.33
N LEU A 2 23.45 2.05 -22.32
CA LEU A 2 22.26 1.28 -21.87
C LEU A 2 21.82 0.19 -22.89
N GLY A 3 22.76 -0.35 -23.67
CA GLY A 3 22.50 -1.32 -24.74
C GLY A 3 22.11 -0.69 -26.08
N ALA A 4 21.78 -1.54 -27.06
CA ALA A 4 21.38 -1.18 -28.42
C ALA A 4 19.89 -0.80 -28.50
N VAL A 5 19.47 0.19 -27.71
CA VAL A 5 18.05 0.59 -27.62
C VAL A 5 17.90 2.06 -27.98
N GLY A 6 16.87 2.39 -28.76
CA GLY A 6 16.64 3.75 -29.25
C GLY A 6 16.40 4.75 -28.09
N PRO A 7 16.96 5.98 -28.15
CA PRO A 7 16.76 7.01 -27.12
C PRO A 7 15.30 7.28 -26.70
N PRO A 8 14.29 7.23 -27.60
CA PRO A 8 12.89 7.44 -27.22
C PRO A 8 12.31 6.39 -26.27
N ILE A 9 12.82 5.15 -26.32
CA ILE A 9 12.34 4.04 -25.49
C ILE A 9 12.82 4.23 -24.05
N ILE A 10 14.10 4.57 -23.89
CA ILE A 10 14.71 4.86 -22.60
C ILE A 10 14.01 6.05 -21.92
N SER A 11 13.76 7.12 -22.67
CA SER A 11 13.03 8.29 -22.17
C SER A 11 11.65 7.92 -21.61
N ARG A 12 10.91 7.05 -22.31
CA ARG A 12 9.59 6.60 -21.87
C ARG A 12 9.62 5.77 -20.58
N ILE A 13 10.64 4.93 -20.39
CA ILE A 13 10.80 4.18 -19.13
C ILE A 13 11.02 5.14 -17.96
N PHE A 14 11.86 6.15 -18.13
CA PHE A 14 12.09 7.17 -17.09
C PHE A 14 10.83 7.98 -16.79
N GLN A 15 10.00 8.27 -17.79
CA GLN A 15 8.70 8.93 -17.58
C GLN A 15 7.80 8.09 -16.67
N PHE A 16 7.59 6.81 -17.00
CA PHE A 16 6.75 5.93 -16.17
C PHE A 16 7.29 5.75 -14.75
N LEU A 17 8.62 5.66 -14.59
CA LEU A 17 9.24 5.58 -13.27
C LEU A 17 9.02 6.87 -12.46
N SER A 18 9.19 8.03 -13.11
CA SER A 18 8.94 9.34 -12.50
C SER A 18 7.47 9.48 -12.08
N ASP A 19 6.52 9.08 -12.93
CA ASP A 19 5.09 9.12 -12.61
C ASP A 19 4.77 8.21 -11.41
N GLY A 20 5.35 7.00 -11.37
CA GLY A 20 5.24 6.09 -10.22
C GLY A 20 5.75 6.72 -8.92
N MET A 21 6.90 7.42 -8.97
CA MET A 21 7.44 8.12 -7.80
C MET A 21 6.54 9.27 -7.33
N ILE A 22 5.88 10.00 -8.23
CA ILE A 22 4.93 11.06 -7.86
C ILE A 22 3.75 10.46 -7.08
N HIS A 23 3.16 9.37 -7.58
CA HIS A 23 2.03 8.71 -6.92
C HIS A 23 2.42 8.09 -5.57
N TYR A 24 3.60 7.49 -5.47
CA TYR A 24 4.14 7.02 -4.19
C TYR A 24 4.26 8.16 -3.17
N ASN A 25 4.78 9.32 -3.58
CA ASN A 25 4.88 10.48 -2.70
C ASN A 25 3.50 11.06 -2.34
N HIS A 26 2.49 10.97 -3.21
CA HIS A 26 1.12 11.35 -2.89
C HIS A 26 0.53 10.43 -1.80
N ALA A 27 0.70 9.11 -1.93
CA ALA A 27 0.27 8.17 -0.91
C ALA A 27 0.99 8.40 0.44
N ARG A 28 2.30 8.70 0.39
CA ARG A 28 3.06 9.10 1.58
C ARG A 28 2.50 10.33 2.27
N LYS A 29 2.10 11.37 1.52
CA LYS A 29 1.49 12.58 2.12
C LYS A 29 0.22 12.23 2.90
N ILE A 30 -0.65 11.39 2.35
CA ILE A 30 -1.89 10.95 3.01
C ILE A 30 -1.56 10.17 4.30
N MET A 31 -0.53 9.32 4.27
CA MET A 31 -0.13 8.52 5.42
C MET A 31 0.56 9.34 6.55
N PHE A 32 1.35 10.35 6.19
CA PHE A 32 2.13 11.13 7.18
C PHE A 32 1.46 12.41 7.66
N ILE A 33 0.41 12.88 6.98
CA ILE A 33 -0.31 14.11 7.33
C ILE A 33 -1.68 13.70 7.89
N PRO A 34 -1.80 13.45 9.20
CA PRO A 34 -3.07 13.08 9.82
C PRO A 34 -4.05 14.25 9.82
N PHE A 35 -5.33 13.95 10.06
CA PHE A 35 -6.34 14.98 10.20
C PHE A 35 -5.99 15.91 11.38
N PRO A 36 -6.28 17.23 11.29
CA PRO A 36 -5.88 18.16 12.34
C PRO A 36 -6.47 17.78 13.70
N PHE A 37 -5.60 17.56 14.68
CA PHE A 37 -5.99 17.16 16.02
C PHE A 37 -7.08 18.05 16.66
N PRO A 38 -7.03 19.40 16.57
CA PRO A 38 -8.08 20.25 17.14
C PRO A 38 -9.45 20.00 16.51
N HIS A 39 -9.50 19.72 15.20
CA HIS A 39 -10.76 19.39 14.53
C HIS A 39 -11.29 18.04 14.96
N ALA A 40 -10.42 17.02 15.10
CA ALA A 40 -10.83 15.71 15.60
C ALA A 40 -11.47 15.82 17.01
N GLN A 41 -10.85 16.61 17.89
CA GLN A 41 -11.36 16.84 19.25
C GLN A 41 -12.70 17.58 19.24
N LEU A 42 -12.84 18.64 18.43
CA LEU A 42 -14.10 19.39 18.33
C LEU A 42 -15.25 18.51 17.83
N THR A 43 -15.02 17.71 16.79
CA THR A 43 -16.04 16.80 16.27
C THR A 43 -16.41 15.72 17.29
N ALA A 44 -15.44 15.16 18.03
CA ALA A 44 -15.73 14.18 19.08
C ALA A 44 -16.57 14.78 20.22
N VAL A 45 -16.21 15.98 20.71
CA VAL A 45 -16.97 16.69 21.76
C VAL A 45 -18.37 17.07 21.27
N PHE A 46 -18.50 17.51 20.03
CA PHE A 46 -19.79 17.85 19.43
C PHE A 46 -20.72 16.62 19.35
N THR A 47 -20.22 15.50 18.83
CA THR A 47 -20.98 14.24 18.77
C THR A 47 -21.37 13.75 20.17
N ALA A 48 -20.48 13.85 21.17
CA ALA A 48 -20.79 13.49 22.55
C ALA A 48 -21.88 14.40 23.17
N THR A 49 -21.85 15.70 22.87
CA THR A 49 -22.86 16.65 23.37
C THR A 49 -24.23 16.38 22.76
N LEU A 50 -24.29 16.02 21.47
CA LEU A 50 -25.53 15.68 20.77
C LEU A 50 -26.28 14.49 21.39
N VAL A 51 -25.57 13.54 22.02
CA VAL A 51 -26.19 12.42 22.74
C VAL A 51 -27.13 12.90 23.85
N PHE A 52 -26.85 14.05 24.47
CA PHE A 52 -27.70 14.63 25.51
C PHE A 52 -28.71 15.65 24.97
N VAL A 53 -28.30 16.47 23.99
CA VAL A 53 -29.14 17.54 23.43
C VAL A 53 -30.28 16.99 22.58
N VAL A 54 -30.02 15.96 21.76
CA VAL A 54 -31.03 15.39 20.85
C VAL A 54 -32.24 14.79 21.61
N PRO A 55 -32.07 13.96 22.67
CA PRO A 55 -33.20 13.48 23.47
C PRO A 55 -34.03 14.61 24.08
N LEU A 56 -33.38 15.64 24.64
CA LEU A 56 -34.07 16.80 25.24
C LEU A 56 -34.89 17.57 24.22
N LEU A 57 -34.37 17.72 23.00
CA LEU A 57 -35.09 18.35 21.92
C LEU A 57 -36.31 17.51 21.50
N MET A 58 -36.12 16.19 21.33
CA MET A 58 -37.18 15.29 20.88
C MET A 58 -38.32 15.13 21.88
N THR A 59 -38.05 15.27 23.19
CA THR A 59 -39.11 15.27 24.22
C THR A 59 -40.05 16.46 24.09
N GLU A 60 -39.55 17.63 23.69
CA GLU A 60 -40.37 18.83 23.50
C GLU A 60 -41.16 18.78 22.18
N PHE A 61 -40.55 18.29 21.10
CA PHE A 61 -41.15 18.34 19.78
C PHE A 61 -42.23 17.29 19.51
N THR A 62 -42.13 16.10 20.11
CA THR A 62 -42.87 14.93 19.60
C THR A 62 -44.23 14.73 20.28
N GLY A 63 -44.45 15.30 21.49
CA GLY A 63 -45.68 15.14 22.29
C GLY A 63 -46.01 13.70 22.75
N LEU A 64 -45.49 12.69 22.05
CA LEU A 64 -45.66 11.27 22.26
C LEU A 64 -44.31 10.65 22.64
N ILE A 65 -44.22 10.11 23.86
CA ILE A 65 -42.97 9.59 24.44
C ILE A 65 -42.35 8.49 23.54
N TRP A 66 -43.16 7.53 23.07
CA TRP A 66 -42.69 6.42 22.24
C TRP A 66 -42.06 6.87 20.92
N LEU A 67 -42.66 7.86 20.25
CA LEU A 67 -42.15 8.41 19.01
C LEU A 67 -40.88 9.24 19.25
N GLY A 68 -40.82 9.97 20.37
CA GLY A 68 -39.62 10.72 20.77
C GLY A 68 -38.42 9.79 21.05
N CYS A 69 -38.64 8.66 21.72
CA CYS A 69 -37.60 7.65 21.94
C CYS A 69 -37.10 7.06 20.62
N LEU A 70 -38.00 6.72 19.69
CA LEU A 70 -37.65 6.17 18.37
C LEU A 70 -36.84 7.15 17.53
N LEU A 71 -37.29 8.41 17.45
CA LEU A 71 -36.60 9.47 16.70
C LEU A 71 -35.23 9.77 17.30
N THR A 72 -35.14 9.86 18.62
CA THR A 72 -33.86 10.05 19.32
C THR A 72 -32.88 8.93 18.99
N PHE A 73 -33.31 7.68 19.09
CA PHE A 73 -32.48 6.52 18.76
C PHE A 73 -31.99 6.58 17.31
N LEU A 74 -32.88 6.86 16.36
CA LEU A 74 -32.54 6.94 14.94
C LEU A 74 -31.54 8.08 14.66
N THR A 75 -31.79 9.28 15.18
CA THR A 75 -30.94 10.46 14.96
C THR A 75 -29.56 10.27 15.58
N VAL A 76 -29.48 9.82 16.84
CA VAL A 76 -28.18 9.61 17.52
C VAL A 76 -27.40 8.50 16.84
N THR A 77 -28.05 7.37 16.49
CA THR A 77 -27.38 6.26 15.79
C THR A 77 -26.85 6.70 14.43
N CYS A 78 -27.61 7.48 13.66
CA CYS A 78 -27.18 8.01 12.37
C CYS A 78 -25.95 8.92 12.50
N LEU A 79 -25.97 9.88 13.43
CA LEU A 79 -24.88 10.82 13.63
C LEU A 79 -23.62 10.15 14.18
N PHE A 80 -23.77 9.19 15.10
CA PHE A 80 -22.65 8.43 15.66
C PHE A 80 -22.05 7.47 14.62
N GLY A 81 -22.89 6.82 13.81
CA GLY A 81 -22.44 6.00 12.70
C GLY A 81 -21.64 6.80 11.67
N LEU A 82 -22.10 7.99 11.30
CA LEU A 82 -21.36 8.88 10.40
C LEU A 82 -20.01 9.31 10.99
N HIS A 83 -19.96 9.59 12.29
CA HIS A 83 -18.72 9.93 12.99
C HIS A 83 -17.70 8.78 12.97
N GLU A 84 -18.13 7.55 13.25
CA GLU A 84 -17.26 6.38 13.22
C GLU A 84 -16.75 6.07 11.80
N VAL A 85 -17.61 6.16 10.78
CA VAL A 85 -17.19 5.99 9.38
C VAL A 85 -16.13 7.03 8.99
N ALA A 86 -16.32 8.30 9.38
CA ALA A 86 -15.32 9.34 9.11
C ALA A 86 -13.97 9.04 9.77
N LYS A 87 -13.99 8.46 10.98
CA LYS A 87 -12.78 8.06 11.72
C LYS A 87 -12.07 6.87 11.07
N GLU A 88 -12.81 5.92 10.51
CA GLU A 88 -12.22 4.82 9.73
C GLU A 88 -11.57 5.33 8.43
N LEU A 89 -12.24 6.24 7.71
CA LEU A 89 -11.74 6.79 6.45
C LEU A 89 -10.49 7.68 6.59
N GLU A 90 -10.17 8.15 7.80
CA GLU A 90 -8.94 8.92 8.06
C GLU A 90 -7.67 8.09 7.83
N ASN A 91 -7.72 6.77 8.07
CA ASN A 91 -6.54 5.89 8.04
C ASN A 91 -6.73 4.71 7.08
N PRO A 92 -6.73 4.94 5.75
CA PRO A 92 -7.11 3.92 4.75
C PRO A 92 -6.09 2.78 4.54
N PHE A 93 -4.96 2.79 5.25
CA PHE A 93 -3.82 1.88 5.05
C PHE A 93 -3.56 0.95 6.25
N ARG A 94 -4.54 0.77 7.15
CA ARG A 94 -4.41 0.01 8.39
C ARG A 94 -4.57 -1.51 8.21
N ASN A 95 -5.04 -1.94 7.03
CA ASN A 95 -5.29 -3.33 6.64
C ASN A 95 -6.42 -4.00 7.44
N ILE A 96 -7.50 -3.26 7.71
CA ILE A 96 -8.76 -3.77 8.29
C ILE A 96 -9.84 -4.03 7.20
N PRO A 97 -10.96 -4.71 7.49
CA PRO A 97 -11.91 -5.20 6.48
C PRO A 97 -12.55 -4.21 5.48
N ASN A 98 -12.37 -2.90 5.60
CA ASN A 98 -12.84 -1.90 4.63
C ASN A 98 -11.72 -0.99 4.10
N ASP A 99 -10.47 -1.33 4.40
CA ASP A 99 -9.30 -0.57 3.96
C ASP A 99 -8.84 -0.98 2.56
N ILE A 100 -7.93 -0.17 2.02
CA ILE A 100 -7.25 -0.48 0.77
C ILE A 100 -6.35 -1.72 0.98
N PRO A 101 -6.50 -2.80 0.18
CA PRO A 101 -5.74 -4.04 0.36
C PRO A 101 -4.32 -3.91 -0.22
N LEU A 102 -3.45 -3.16 0.47
CA LEU A 102 -2.08 -2.87 0.03
C LEU A 102 -1.26 -4.13 -0.22
N CYS A 103 -1.38 -5.16 0.64
CA CYS A 103 -0.67 -6.42 0.47
C CYS A 103 -1.08 -7.15 -0.82
N THR A 104 -2.38 -7.13 -1.15
CA THR A 104 -2.90 -7.72 -2.38
C THR A 104 -2.41 -6.95 -3.60
N PHE A 105 -2.44 -5.62 -3.57
CA PHE A 105 -1.92 -4.80 -4.67
C PHE A 105 -0.41 -5.01 -4.89
N LEU A 106 0.37 -5.14 -3.82
CA LEU A 106 1.79 -5.45 -3.93
C LEU A 106 2.03 -6.85 -4.50
N ALA A 107 1.23 -7.84 -4.08
CA ALA A 107 1.31 -9.19 -4.64
C ALA A 107 0.99 -9.21 -6.15
N GLN A 108 -0.08 -8.54 -6.57
CA GLN A 108 -0.46 -8.39 -7.99
C GLN A 108 0.60 -7.64 -8.80
N PHE A 109 1.23 -6.61 -8.23
CA PHE A 109 2.34 -5.90 -8.87
C PHE A 109 3.55 -6.83 -9.06
N ASN A 110 3.93 -7.58 -8.03
CA ASN A 110 5.03 -8.54 -8.10
C ASN A 110 4.75 -9.65 -9.13
N GLU A 111 3.52 -10.17 -9.18
CA GLU A 111 3.09 -11.14 -10.18
C GLU A 111 3.18 -10.58 -11.61
N SER A 112 2.76 -9.33 -11.79
CA SER A 112 2.87 -8.64 -13.08
C SER A 112 4.33 -8.49 -13.53
N LEU A 113 5.25 -8.16 -12.61
CA LEU A 113 6.69 -8.06 -12.91
C LEU A 113 7.29 -9.42 -13.29
N ILE A 114 6.94 -10.49 -12.56
CA ILE A 114 7.38 -11.86 -12.88
C ILE A 114 6.84 -12.30 -14.24
N THR A 115 5.59 -11.96 -14.54
CA THR A 115 4.94 -12.25 -15.83
C THR A 115 5.67 -11.56 -16.99
N ILE A 116 5.98 -10.27 -16.85
CA ILE A 116 6.76 -9.50 -17.83
C ILE A 116 8.17 -10.08 -18.00
N LEU A 117 8.85 -10.40 -16.89
CA LEU A 117 10.22 -10.93 -16.92
C LEU A 117 10.30 -12.33 -17.54
N SER A 118 9.31 -13.18 -17.27
CA SER A 118 9.23 -14.54 -17.78
C SER A 118 8.81 -14.62 -19.25
N GLY A 119 8.51 -13.46 -19.87
CA GLY A 119 8.10 -13.37 -21.27
C GLY A 119 6.70 -13.93 -21.54
N TYR A 120 5.91 -14.17 -20.50
CA TYR A 120 4.53 -14.61 -20.61
C TYR A 120 3.64 -13.38 -20.83
N HIS A 121 3.03 -13.29 -22.01
CA HIS A 121 1.95 -12.35 -22.27
C HIS A 121 0.65 -13.16 -22.23
N PRO A 122 -0.39 -12.79 -21.46
CA PRO A 122 -1.64 -13.54 -21.42
C PRO A 122 -2.33 -13.64 -22.80
N ASP A 123 -2.02 -12.73 -23.75
CA ASP A 123 -2.43 -12.85 -25.16
C ASP A 123 -1.38 -13.52 -26.09
N HIS A 124 -0.24 -14.01 -25.58
CA HIS A 124 0.68 -14.83 -26.37
C HIS A 124 0.21 -16.30 -26.37
N TYR A 125 -0.47 -16.72 -27.43
CA TYR A 125 -0.86 -18.11 -27.69
C TYR A 125 0.31 -19.08 -27.97
N TRP A 126 1.57 -18.66 -27.84
CA TRP A 126 2.69 -19.39 -28.42
C TRP A 126 3.63 -20.05 -27.38
N ASP A 127 3.47 -21.38 -27.31
CA ASP A 127 4.47 -22.42 -27.01
C ASP A 127 4.99 -22.54 -25.56
N ALA A 128 4.21 -23.25 -24.73
CA ALA A 128 4.48 -23.52 -23.31
C ALA A 128 5.86 -24.15 -23.02
N GLU A 129 6.46 -24.86 -23.98
CA GLU A 129 7.81 -25.43 -23.81
C GLU A 129 8.91 -24.37 -23.74
N LYS A 130 8.80 -23.30 -24.53
CA LYS A 130 9.81 -22.22 -24.52
C LYS A 130 9.78 -21.45 -23.21
N PHE A 131 8.58 -21.25 -22.67
CA PHE A 131 8.37 -20.65 -21.36
C PHE A 131 9.01 -21.50 -20.24
N ARG A 132 8.74 -22.81 -20.20
CA ARG A 132 9.28 -23.73 -19.18
C ARG A 132 10.81 -23.71 -19.14
N ARG A 133 11.46 -23.68 -20.31
CA ARG A 133 12.93 -23.62 -20.41
C ARG A 133 13.51 -22.29 -19.94
N SER A 134 12.87 -21.17 -20.27
CA SER A 134 13.29 -19.84 -19.79
C SER A 134 13.11 -19.69 -18.28
N TYR A 135 11.98 -20.18 -17.73
CA TYR A 135 11.72 -20.16 -16.29
C TYR A 135 12.71 -21.03 -15.52
N GLU A 136 12.98 -22.26 -15.97
CA GLU A 136 13.96 -23.15 -15.34
C GLU A 136 15.39 -22.57 -15.38
N SER A 137 15.75 -21.91 -16.48
CA SER A 137 17.02 -21.18 -16.62
C SER A 137 17.11 -20.02 -15.62
N GLN A 138 16.08 -19.20 -15.50
CA GLN A 138 16.09 -18.08 -14.56
C GLN A 138 16.05 -18.53 -13.10
N LEU A 139 15.30 -19.60 -12.78
CA LEU A 139 15.28 -20.19 -11.44
C LEU A 139 16.66 -20.73 -11.03
N SER A 140 17.41 -21.28 -11.98
CA SER A 140 18.78 -21.74 -11.73
C SER A 140 19.73 -20.57 -11.41
N MET A 141 19.57 -19.42 -12.09
CA MET A 141 20.34 -18.21 -11.78
C MET A 141 20.03 -17.62 -10.39
N VAL A 142 18.78 -17.73 -9.94
CA VAL A 142 18.38 -17.31 -8.59
C VAL A 142 18.88 -18.30 -7.53
N LYS A 143 18.95 -19.60 -7.83
CA LYS A 143 19.51 -20.62 -6.94
C LYS A 143 21.02 -20.56 -6.78
N GLU A 144 21.73 -20.04 -7.78
CA GLU A 144 23.18 -19.83 -7.74
C GLU A 144 23.58 -18.51 -7.06
N ALA A 145 22.63 -17.65 -6.71
CA ALA A 145 22.88 -16.50 -5.84
C ALA A 145 23.23 -16.97 -4.41
N PRO A 146 24.20 -16.33 -3.73
CA PRO A 146 24.67 -16.76 -2.42
C PRO A 146 23.52 -16.84 -1.40
N ALA A 147 23.55 -17.89 -0.58
CA ALA A 147 22.48 -18.30 0.32
C ALA A 147 22.33 -17.42 1.58
N ASP A 148 22.04 -16.12 1.42
CA ASP A 148 21.79 -15.23 2.56
C ASP A 148 20.35 -14.70 2.68
N MET A 149 19.41 -15.18 1.86
CA MET A 149 17.99 -14.77 1.99
C MET A 149 17.01 -15.93 1.76
N GLU A 150 16.77 -16.73 2.81
CA GLU A 150 15.58 -17.59 2.88
C GLU A 150 14.31 -16.71 2.92
N THR A 151 13.52 -16.72 1.85
CA THR A 151 12.15 -16.21 1.86
C THR A 151 11.17 -17.38 1.71
N ASN A 152 10.51 -17.68 2.81
CA ASN A 152 9.58 -18.80 2.96
C ASN A 152 8.19 -18.37 2.45
N TYR A 153 7.76 -18.87 1.29
CA TYR A 153 6.38 -18.77 0.82
C TYR A 153 5.75 -20.17 0.68
N PRO A 154 4.53 -20.39 1.20
CA PRO A 154 3.89 -21.70 1.14
C PRO A 154 3.42 -22.01 -0.29
N ARG A 155 3.91 -23.11 -0.84
CA ARG A 155 3.54 -23.65 -2.15
C ARG A 155 2.29 -24.50 -2.01
N ASN A 156 1.11 -23.98 -2.35
CA ASN A 156 -0.09 -24.80 -2.53
C ASN A 156 -0.88 -24.28 -3.73
N LEU A 157 -0.78 -24.97 -4.87
CA LEU A 157 -1.81 -24.97 -5.91
C LEU A 157 -1.67 -26.25 -6.75
N SER A 158 -2.21 -27.36 -6.24
CA SER A 158 -2.54 -28.54 -7.04
C SER A 158 -4.05 -28.70 -7.04
N GLY A 159 -4.69 -28.28 -8.13
CA GLY A 159 -6.12 -28.45 -8.37
C GLY A 159 -6.36 -28.60 -9.86
N ALA A 160 -6.43 -29.85 -10.31
CA ALA A 160 -6.81 -30.22 -11.67
C ALA A 160 -8.30 -29.92 -11.90
N GLY A 161 -8.63 -29.34 -13.04
CA GLY A 161 -10.01 -29.09 -13.48
C GLY A 161 -10.10 -29.06 -15.00
N SER A 162 -10.61 -30.15 -15.56
CA SER A 162 -10.94 -30.35 -16.98
C SER A 162 -12.19 -29.54 -17.36
N GLY A 163 -12.15 -28.86 -18.50
CA GLY A 163 -13.32 -28.17 -19.07
C GLY A 163 -13.05 -27.66 -20.48
N THR A 164 -13.55 -28.40 -21.46
CA THR A 164 -13.68 -28.04 -22.87
C THR A 164 -14.77 -26.98 -23.04
N ASP A 165 -14.48 -25.82 -23.64
CA ASP A 165 -15.46 -25.02 -24.41
C ASP A 165 -14.71 -24.00 -25.29
N GLN A 166 -15.02 -24.04 -26.59
CA GLN A 166 -14.40 -23.23 -27.65
C GLN A 166 -15.38 -22.10 -28.00
N GLU A 167 -15.11 -20.86 -27.58
CA GLU A 167 -15.91 -19.69 -27.99
C GLU A 167 -15.09 -18.72 -28.86
N LYS A 168 -15.63 -18.37 -30.04
CA LYS A 168 -14.99 -17.59 -31.11
C LYS A 168 -14.81 -16.11 -30.71
N ALA A 169 -13.60 -15.58 -30.92
CA ALA A 169 -13.27 -14.19 -30.68
C ALA A 169 -13.91 -13.21 -31.70
N VAL A 170 -14.57 -12.19 -31.19
CA VAL A 170 -15.01 -10.98 -31.91
C VAL A 170 -13.88 -9.95 -31.89
N THR A 171 -13.52 -9.38 -33.04
CA THR A 171 -12.45 -8.37 -33.19
C THR A 171 -12.90 -6.97 -32.75
N PRO A 172 -12.14 -6.25 -31.89
CA PRO A 172 -12.41 -4.84 -31.59
C PRO A 172 -11.70 -3.86 -32.55
N PRO A 173 -12.24 -2.63 -32.76
CA PRO A 173 -11.73 -1.65 -33.72
C PRO A 173 -10.50 -0.86 -33.21
N PRO A 174 -9.73 -0.21 -34.11
CA PRO A 174 -8.43 0.40 -33.79
C PRO A 174 -8.51 1.72 -32.96
N PRO A 175 -7.43 2.09 -32.25
CA PRO A 175 -7.45 3.19 -31.29
C PRO A 175 -7.34 4.58 -31.93
N THR A 176 -8.13 5.52 -31.40
CA THR A 176 -8.13 6.95 -31.75
C THR A 176 -7.02 7.74 -31.06
N ARG A 177 -6.39 8.65 -31.80
CA ARG A 177 -5.27 9.51 -31.40
C ARG A 177 -5.76 10.70 -30.55
N ARG A 178 -5.29 10.84 -29.30
CA ARG A 178 -5.60 11.98 -28.42
C ARG A 178 -4.51 13.06 -28.51
N ASN A 179 -4.91 14.29 -28.80
CA ASN A 179 -4.08 15.49 -28.90
C ASN A 179 -3.68 16.03 -27.51
N ASN A 180 -2.42 16.42 -27.36
CA ASN A 180 -1.89 17.16 -26.21
C ASN A 180 -2.14 18.67 -26.38
N GLY A 181 -2.70 19.31 -25.35
CA GLY A 181 -2.74 20.76 -25.22
C GLY A 181 -3.17 21.14 -23.80
N GLY A 182 -2.30 21.83 -23.07
CA GLY A 182 -2.61 22.34 -21.73
C GLY A 182 -1.36 22.68 -20.93
N ASP A 183 -0.93 23.94 -21.02
CA ASP A 183 0.11 24.57 -20.21
C ASP A 183 -0.20 24.48 -18.70
N SER A 184 0.80 24.16 -17.88
CA SER A 184 0.80 24.47 -16.45
C SER A 184 2.23 24.70 -15.97
N ALA A 185 2.46 25.93 -15.51
CA ALA A 185 3.72 26.48 -15.08
C ALA A 185 4.31 25.71 -13.88
N ILE A 186 5.62 25.46 -13.95
CA ILE A 186 6.43 24.91 -12.86
C ILE A 186 6.55 25.98 -11.77
N GLN A 187 5.83 25.82 -10.67
CA GLN A 187 5.98 26.64 -9.48
C GLN A 187 6.93 25.92 -8.50
N ARG A 188 8.14 26.47 -8.32
CA ARG A 188 9.11 26.00 -7.33
C ARG A 188 8.52 26.18 -5.92
N PRO A 189 8.50 25.15 -5.05
CA PRO A 189 8.13 25.34 -3.66
C PRO A 189 9.25 26.10 -2.91
N GLN A 190 8.88 27.20 -2.28
CA GLN A 190 9.73 27.93 -1.33
C GLN A 190 9.92 27.08 -0.06
N SER A 191 11.15 27.02 0.42
CA SER A 191 11.55 26.33 1.65
C SER A 191 10.80 26.91 2.85
N THR A 192 10.07 26.06 3.57
CA THR A 192 9.47 26.42 4.87
C THR A 192 10.42 26.07 6.01
N ALA A 193 10.26 26.77 7.15
CA ALA A 193 11.18 26.79 8.29
C ALA A 193 11.42 25.44 9.01
N ALA A 194 10.84 24.33 8.55
CA ALA A 194 11.07 22.99 9.06
C ALA A 194 12.45 22.41 8.64
N ASP A 195 13.04 22.90 7.54
CA ASP A 195 14.37 22.46 7.08
C ASP A 195 15.52 22.86 8.01
N LYS A 196 15.31 23.81 8.93
CA LYS A 196 16.33 24.21 9.90
C LYS A 196 16.49 23.28 11.09
N LYS A 197 15.54 22.34 11.32
CA LYS A 197 15.58 21.45 12.49
C LYS A 197 16.11 20.05 12.19
N ALA A 198 16.23 19.68 10.91
CA ALA A 198 16.81 18.39 10.49
C ALA A 198 18.35 18.43 10.38
N GLN A 199 18.98 19.59 10.59
CA GLN A 199 20.42 19.78 10.40
C GLN A 199 21.24 19.65 11.70
N SER A 200 20.69 19.06 12.77
CA SER A 200 21.39 18.91 14.06
C SER A 200 21.24 17.53 14.70
N THR A 201 21.47 16.45 13.97
CA THR A 201 21.90 15.17 14.60
C THR A 201 22.73 14.37 13.59
N SER A 202 23.91 14.88 13.26
CA SER A 202 24.94 14.06 12.61
C SER A 202 25.54 13.16 13.68
N MET A 203 24.92 12.01 13.92
CA MET A 203 25.53 10.97 14.75
C MET A 203 26.81 10.51 14.06
N SER A 204 27.91 10.52 14.80
CA SER A 204 29.23 10.33 14.21
C SER A 204 29.45 8.85 13.85
N LEU A 205 30.15 8.58 12.76
CA LEU A 205 30.52 7.22 12.31
C LEU A 205 31.03 6.29 13.45
N PRO A 206 31.86 6.75 14.41
CA PRO A 206 32.30 5.89 15.50
C PRO A 206 31.17 5.50 16.49
N GLU A 207 30.17 6.35 16.73
CA GLU A 207 29.04 6.01 17.60
C GLU A 207 28.16 4.92 17.01
N LEU A 208 27.96 4.95 15.68
CA LEU A 208 27.25 3.89 14.96
C LEU A 208 28.00 2.56 15.02
N GLN A 209 29.33 2.59 14.92
CA GLN A 209 30.16 1.38 15.03
C GLN A 209 30.10 0.79 16.44
N GLN A 210 30.11 1.63 17.47
CA GLN A 210 29.99 1.18 18.86
C GLN A 210 28.63 0.53 19.13
N MET A 211 27.55 1.12 18.61
CA MET A 211 26.21 0.57 18.78
C MET A 211 26.01 -0.76 18.05
N ILE A 212 26.60 -0.92 16.85
CA ILE A 212 26.59 -2.22 16.12
C ILE A 212 27.37 -3.28 16.90
N GLN A 213 28.49 -2.92 17.52
CA GLN A 213 29.27 -3.86 18.34
C GLN A 213 28.52 -4.30 19.60
N GLU A 214 27.83 -3.38 20.27
CA GLU A 214 26.99 -3.72 21.44
C GLU A 214 25.85 -4.67 21.05
N GLN A 215 25.16 -4.40 19.93
CA GLN A 215 24.11 -5.29 19.44
C GLN A 215 24.62 -6.67 19.04
N ALA A 216 25.82 -6.77 18.47
CA ALA A 216 26.44 -8.05 18.13
C ALA A 216 26.77 -8.89 19.38
N LEU A 217 27.20 -8.25 20.47
CA LEU A 217 27.48 -8.89 21.75
C LEU A 217 26.21 -9.44 22.42
N GLU A 218 25.14 -8.65 22.40
CA GLU A 218 23.82 -9.04 22.91
C GLU A 218 23.29 -10.30 22.22
N ILE A 219 23.44 -10.36 20.88
CA ILE A 219 23.01 -11.51 20.07
C ILE A 219 23.82 -12.76 20.43
N GLU A 220 25.13 -12.64 20.68
CA GLU A 220 25.97 -13.77 21.05
C GLU A 220 25.61 -14.31 22.45
N HIS A 221 25.30 -13.40 23.39
CA HIS A 221 24.83 -13.75 24.73
C HIS A 221 23.51 -14.54 24.68
N LEU A 222 22.51 -14.02 23.95
CA LEU A 222 21.22 -14.68 23.79
C LEU A 222 21.34 -16.04 23.08
N LYS A 223 22.29 -16.17 22.15
CA LYS A 223 22.56 -17.44 21.46
C LYS A 223 23.17 -18.49 22.39
N ARG A 224 24.00 -18.10 23.37
CA ARG A 224 24.50 -19.01 24.41
C ARG A 224 23.40 -19.44 25.37
N GLU A 225 22.56 -18.51 25.83
CA GLU A 225 21.42 -18.86 26.71
C GLU A 225 20.42 -19.81 26.02
N MET A 226 20.15 -19.61 24.73
CA MET A 226 19.30 -20.53 23.96
C MET A 226 19.97 -21.89 23.70
N GLY A 227 21.30 -21.92 23.63
CA GLY A 227 22.08 -23.17 23.51
C GLY A 227 22.02 -23.99 24.79
N GLU A 228 22.17 -23.35 25.96
CA GLU A 228 22.09 -24.01 27.27
C GLU A 228 20.66 -24.53 27.56
N LYS A 229 19.63 -23.78 27.17
CA LYS A 229 18.22 -24.23 27.30
C LYS A 229 17.83 -25.39 26.38
N LYS A 230 18.62 -25.69 25.33
CA LYS A 230 18.43 -26.86 24.46
C LYS A 230 19.18 -28.11 24.92
N ALA A 231 20.05 -28.00 25.92
CA ALA A 231 20.85 -29.10 26.45
C ALA A 231 20.30 -29.70 27.76
N LEU A 232 19.21 -29.14 28.30
CA LEU A 232 18.36 -29.68 29.37
C LEU A 232 17.11 -30.32 28.77
#